data_AF-A0A7K2QN55-F1
#
_entry.id   AF-A0A7K2QN55-F1
#
_cell.length_a   1.000
_cell.length_b   1.000
_cell.length_c   1.000
_cell.angle_alpha   90.00
_cell.angle_beta   90.00
_cell.angle_gamma   90.00
#
_symmetry.space_group_name_H-M   'P 1'
#
loop_
_entity.id
_entity.type
_entity.pdbx_description
1 polymer ?
#
loop_
_entity_poly.entity_id
_entity_poly.type
_entity_poly.pdbx_seq_one_letter_code
_entity_poly.pdbx_strand_id
1 'polypeptide(L)'
;MKREPYEPHETQAGASPAAPADHVARIQAEWARERPDLDVSPQGVIGRLHRLGLLLTDRLCLVYRRYGLSEGEFDVLAALRRAGAPYERAPGELAVHTMVTTGAMTKRID
;
A
#
# COMPACT_ATOMS: atom_id res chain seq x y z
N MET A 1 40.58 6.96 21.10
CA MET A 1 39.46 7.50 20.30
C MET A 1 38.40 8.01 21.27
N LYS A 2 38.41 9.32 21.56
CA LYS A 2 37.48 9.96 22.50
C LYS A 2 36.16 10.15 21.77
N ARG A 3 35.04 9.62 22.28
CA ARG A 3 33.71 9.91 21.73
C ARG A 3 33.27 11.26 22.27
N GLU A 4 33.00 12.21 21.38
CA GLU A 4 32.28 13.45 21.74
C GLU A 4 30.85 13.11 22.18
N PRO A 5 30.32 13.75 23.24
CA PRO A 5 28.93 13.59 23.63
C PRO A 5 27.98 14.15 22.56
N TYR A 6 26.91 13.42 22.29
CA TYR A 6 25.81 13.87 21.44
C TYR A 6 25.01 14.96 22.16
N GLU A 7 25.05 16.19 21.62
CA GLU A 7 24.09 17.23 22.01
C GLU A 7 22.79 17.02 21.22
N PRO A 8 21.63 16.89 21.89
CA PRO A 8 20.37 16.79 21.20
C PRO A 8 20.06 18.11 20.50
N HIS A 9 19.83 18.04 19.19
CA HIS A 9 19.23 19.13 18.45
C HIS A 9 17.83 19.35 19.01
N GLU A 10 17.58 20.51 19.61
CA GLU A 10 16.22 21.00 19.85
C GLU A 10 15.51 21.05 18.50
N THR A 11 14.65 20.06 18.25
CA THR A 11 13.70 20.12 17.15
C THR A 11 12.78 21.28 17.44
N GLN A 12 13.11 22.43 16.85
CA GLN A 12 12.20 23.55 16.74
C GLN A 12 11.02 23.04 15.91
N ALA A 13 9.95 22.65 16.61
CA ALA A 13 8.65 22.33 16.03
C ALA A 13 8.05 23.64 15.49
N GLY A 14 8.65 24.18 14.42
CA GLY A 14 8.00 25.13 13.55
C GLY A 14 6.79 24.40 13.00
N ALA A 15 5.59 24.82 13.40
CA ALA A 15 4.35 24.34 12.82
C ALA A 15 4.46 24.53 11.30
N SER A 16 4.71 23.42 10.59
CA SER A 16 4.65 23.44 9.13
C SER A 16 3.25 23.92 8.76
N PRO A 17 3.11 24.81 7.76
CA PRO A 17 1.80 25.21 7.28
C PRO A 17 1.01 23.93 7.01
N ALA A 18 -0.20 23.82 7.59
CA ALA A 18 -0.99 22.61 7.54
C ALA A 18 -1.00 22.10 6.10
N ALA A 19 -0.40 20.92 5.89
CA ALA A 19 -0.29 20.35 4.56
C ALA A 19 -1.69 20.34 3.91
N PRO A 20 -1.81 20.68 2.62
CA PRO A 20 -3.11 20.78 1.97
C PRO A 20 -3.91 19.48 2.21
N ALA A 21 -5.19 19.63 2.53
CA ALA A 21 -6.05 18.52 2.89
C ALA A 21 -6.03 17.44 1.80
N ASP A 22 -5.59 16.24 2.18
CA ASP A 22 -5.56 15.10 1.28
C ASP A 22 -6.98 14.73 0.83
N HIS A 23 -7.06 13.84 -0.16
CA HIS A 23 -8.35 13.45 -0.73
C HIS A 23 -9.30 12.82 0.30
N VAL A 24 -8.78 12.04 1.25
CA VAL A 24 -9.61 11.38 2.27
C VAL A 24 -10.11 12.40 3.28
N ALA A 25 -9.28 13.38 3.65
CA ALA A 25 -9.69 14.50 4.51
C ALA A 25 -10.84 15.30 3.88
N ARG A 26 -10.82 15.51 2.56
CA ARG A 26 -11.93 16.15 1.84
C ARG A 26 -13.23 15.33 1.92
N ILE A 27 -13.18 14.02 1.71
CA ILE A 27 -14.35 13.14 1.87
C ILE A 27 -14.87 13.15 3.31
N GLN A 28 -13.98 13.17 4.31
CA GLN A 28 -14.41 13.26 5.72
C GLN A 28 -15.11 14.59 6.02
N ALA A 29 -14.66 15.69 5.42
CA ALA A 29 -15.33 16.99 5.55
C ALA A 29 -16.72 17.01 4.89
N GLU A 30 -16.87 16.33 3.74
CA GLU A 30 -18.17 16.14 3.10
C GLU A 30 -19.13 15.35 4.02
N TRP A 31 -18.68 14.26 4.64
CA TRP A 31 -19.49 13.51 5.59
C TRP A 31 -19.84 14.30 6.85
N ALA A 32 -18.91 15.07 7.39
CA ALA A 32 -19.19 15.93 8.54
C ALA A 32 -20.30 16.96 8.24
N ARG A 33 -20.42 17.39 6.98
CA ARG A 33 -21.49 18.29 6.53
C ARG A 33 -22.82 17.56 6.35
N GLU A 34 -22.83 16.40 5.69
CA GLU A 34 -24.06 15.69 5.33
C GLU A 34 -24.64 14.84 6.47
N ARG A 35 -23.77 14.24 7.31
CA ARG A 35 -24.11 13.32 8.39
C ARG A 35 -23.20 13.56 9.60
N PRO A 36 -23.38 14.69 10.31
CA PRO A 36 -22.56 15.03 11.48
C PRO A 36 -22.69 14.02 12.63
N ASP A 37 -23.70 13.14 12.59
CA ASP A 37 -23.92 12.06 13.55
C ASP A 37 -23.01 10.83 13.33
N LEU A 38 -22.35 10.72 12.18
CA LEU A 38 -21.50 9.57 11.86
C LEU A 38 -20.04 9.81 12.24
N ASP A 39 -19.45 8.86 12.99
CA ASP A 39 -18.00 8.80 13.17
C ASP A 39 -17.33 8.19 11.93
N VAL A 40 -16.70 9.05 11.12
CA VAL A 40 -15.93 8.66 9.94
C VAL A 40 -14.43 8.59 10.20
N SER A 41 -13.98 8.63 11.46
CA SER A 41 -12.56 8.55 11.80
C SER A 41 -11.87 7.27 11.25
N PRO A 42 -12.48 6.06 11.25
CA PRO A 42 -11.83 4.87 10.70
C PRO A 42 -11.57 4.96 9.19
N GLN A 43 -12.46 5.65 8.44
CA GLN A 43 -12.30 5.91 7.01
C GLN A 43 -11.00 6.68 6.73
N GLY A 44 -10.58 7.55 7.66
CA GLY A 44 -9.35 8.32 7.54
C GLY A 44 -8.12 7.45 7.36
N VAL A 45 -8.00 6.38 8.14
CA VAL A 45 -6.84 5.46 8.06
C VAL A 45 -7.01 4.51 6.89
N ILE A 46 -8.16 3.82 6.82
CA ILE A 46 -8.41 2.78 5.81
C ILE A 46 -8.37 3.36 4.40
N GLY A 47 -9.00 4.52 4.19
CA GLY A 47 -9.03 5.19 2.89
C GLY A 47 -7.64 5.62 2.41
N ARG A 48 -6.79 6.11 3.32
CA ARG A 48 -5.41 6.49 2.98
C ARG A 48 -4.56 5.27 2.64
N LEU A 49 -4.66 4.19 3.43
CA LEU A 49 -3.96 2.94 3.14
C LEU A 49 -4.40 2.34 1.80
N HIS A 50 -5.70 2.34 1.52
CA HIS A 50 -6.23 1.86 0.24
C HIS A 50 -5.67 2.67 -0.94
N ARG A 51 -5.71 4.00 -0.85
CA ARG A 51 -5.16 4.87 -1.91
C ARG A 51 -3.65 4.69 -2.08
N LEU A 52 -2.90 4.55 -0.99
CA LEU A 52 -1.47 4.27 -1.05
C LEU A 52 -1.21 2.92 -1.74
N GLY A 53 -1.98 1.89 -1.40
CA GLY A 53 -1.94 0.58 -2.06
C GLY A 53 -2.13 0.69 -3.57
N LEU A 54 -3.18 1.38 -4.03
CA LEU A 54 -3.44 1.60 -5.45
C LEU A 54 -2.28 2.30 -6.17
N LEU A 55 -1.71 3.34 -5.55
CA LEU A 55 -0.56 4.06 -6.12
C LEU A 55 0.68 3.18 -6.21
N LEU A 56 0.94 2.36 -5.19
CA LEU A 56 2.05 1.41 -5.20
C LEU A 56 1.85 0.33 -6.28
N THR A 57 0.66 -0.25 -6.38
CA THR A 57 0.31 -1.24 -7.41
C THR A 57 0.54 -0.67 -8.82
N ASP A 58 0.11 0.56 -9.10
CA ASP A 58 0.34 1.18 -10.42
C ASP A 58 1.84 1.29 -10.76
N ARG A 59 2.65 1.72 -9.78
CA ARG A 59 4.11 1.81 -9.95
C ARG A 59 4.78 0.45 -10.11
N LEU A 60 4.35 -0.55 -9.36
CA LEU A 60 4.85 -1.92 -9.48
C LEU A 60 4.50 -2.53 -10.84
N CYS A 61 3.27 -2.34 -11.31
CA CYS A 61 2.83 -2.81 -12.62
C CYS A 61 3.65 -2.19 -13.77
N LEU A 62 4.10 -0.95 -13.66
CA LEU A 62 5.05 -0.36 -14.62
C LEU A 62 6.39 -1.12 -14.65
N VAL A 63 6.89 -1.54 -13.49
CA VAL A 63 8.13 -2.33 -13.39
C VAL A 63 7.93 -3.72 -13.97
N TYR A 64 6.85 -4.42 -13.61
CA TYR A 64 6.57 -5.77 -14.13
C TYR A 64 6.48 -5.78 -15.65
N ARG A 65 5.79 -4.78 -16.24
CA ARG A 65 5.68 -4.63 -17.70
C ARG A 65 7.03 -4.42 -18.38
N ARG A 66 8.01 -3.79 -17.74
CA ARG A 66 9.38 -3.67 -18.29
C ARG A 66 10.02 -5.03 -18.55
N TYR A 67 9.61 -6.06 -17.81
CA TYR A 67 10.08 -7.43 -17.95
C TYR A 67 9.09 -8.35 -18.67
N GLY A 68 8.03 -7.80 -19.28
CA GLY A 68 7.00 -8.57 -19.97
C GLY A 68 6.10 -9.38 -19.03
N LEU A 69 6.01 -9.00 -17.75
CA LEU A 69 5.22 -9.69 -16.74
C LEU A 69 3.95 -8.90 -16.39
N SER A 70 2.86 -9.64 -16.14
CA SER A 70 1.72 -9.19 -15.36
C SER A 70 2.01 -9.27 -13.86
N GLU A 71 1.15 -8.62 -13.05
CA GLU A 71 1.22 -8.69 -11.59
C GLU A 71 1.11 -10.14 -11.08
N GLY A 72 0.17 -10.91 -11.63
CA GLY A 72 -0.02 -12.31 -11.22
C GLY A 72 1.18 -13.21 -11.59
N GLU A 73 1.75 -13.02 -12.77
CA GLU A 73 2.95 -13.77 -13.17
C GLU A 73 4.16 -13.44 -12.30
N PHE A 74 4.36 -12.15 -11.99
CA PHE A 74 5.40 -11.74 -11.05
C PHE A 74 5.20 -12.39 -9.69
N ASP A 75 3.97 -12.39 -9.18
CA ASP A 75 3.66 -12.92 -7.86
C ASP A 75 3.86 -14.45 -7.77
N VAL A 76 3.51 -15.20 -8.82
CA VAL A 76 3.83 -16.62 -8.93
C VAL A 76 5.34 -16.85 -8.92
N LEU A 77 6.09 -16.12 -9.74
CA LEU A 77 7.55 -16.22 -9.78
C LEU A 77 8.17 -15.86 -8.42
N ALA A 78 7.65 -14.84 -7.74
CA ALA A 78 8.09 -14.45 -6.40
C ALA A 78 7.75 -15.51 -5.35
N ALA A 79 6.59 -16.15 -5.42
CA ALA A 79 6.18 -17.23 -4.53
C ALA A 79 7.06 -18.49 -4.70
N LEU A 80 7.36 -18.88 -5.94
CA LEU A 80 8.27 -19.98 -6.25
C LEU A 80 9.70 -19.64 -5.83
N ARG A 81 10.17 -18.41 -6.09
CA ARG A 81 11.50 -17.97 -5.68
C ARG A 81 11.67 -18.00 -4.16
N ARG A 82 10.66 -17.56 -3.41
CA ARG A 82 10.63 -17.61 -1.94
C ARG A 82 10.50 -19.03 -1.38
N ALA A 83 10.05 -20.01 -2.17
CA ALA A 83 10.02 -21.42 -1.76
C ALA A 83 11.43 -22.02 -1.60
N GLY A 84 12.46 -21.39 -2.18
CA GLY A 84 13.81 -21.97 -2.24
C GLY A 84 13.91 -23.10 -3.26
N ALA A 85 15.09 -23.69 -3.43
CA ALA A 85 15.29 -24.80 -4.36
C ALA A 85 14.39 -26.01 -3.98
N PRO A 86 13.75 -26.71 -4.95
CA PRO A 86 13.92 -26.62 -6.40
C PRO A 86 13.10 -25.51 -7.09
N TYR A 87 12.55 -24.55 -6.35
CA TYR A 87 11.66 -23.47 -6.81
C TYR A 87 10.31 -23.98 -7.30
N GLU A 88 9.77 -24.95 -6.59
CA GLU A 88 8.50 -25.60 -6.91
C GLU A 88 7.52 -25.45 -5.74
N ARG A 89 6.23 -25.38 -6.06
CA ARG A 89 5.11 -25.46 -5.11
C ARG A 89 3.95 -26.19 -5.77
N ALA A 90 3.17 -26.90 -4.98
CA ALA A 90 1.93 -27.48 -5.48
C ALA A 90 0.95 -26.37 -5.92
N PRO A 91 0.11 -26.59 -6.94
CA PRO A 91 -0.86 -25.58 -7.40
C PRO A 91 -1.76 -25.03 -6.28
N GLY A 92 -2.20 -25.89 -5.36
CA GLY A 92 -3.01 -25.48 -4.21
C GLY A 92 -2.28 -24.59 -3.21
N GLU A 93 -0.95 -24.69 -3.12
CA GLU A 93 -0.12 -23.85 -2.25
C GLU A 93 0.16 -22.49 -2.87
N LEU A 94 0.21 -22.39 -4.21
CA LEU A 94 0.45 -21.12 -4.89
C LEU A 94 -0.62 -20.07 -4.54
N ALA A 95 -1.89 -20.48 -4.45
CA ALA A 95 -2.98 -19.58 -4.07
C ALA A 95 -2.85 -19.00 -2.63
N VAL A 96 -2.18 -19.72 -1.73
CA VAL A 96 -1.97 -19.28 -0.33
C VAL A 96 -0.73 -18.38 -0.20
N HIS A 97 0.24 -18.57 -1.09
CA HIS A 97 1.53 -17.87 -1.03
C HIS A 97 1.63 -16.66 -1.97
N THR A 98 0.63 -16.45 -2.81
CA THR A 98 0.47 -15.28 -3.67
C THR A 98 -0.24 -14.15 -2.91
N MET A 99 0.17 -12.91 -3.16
CA MET A 99 -0.47 -11.69 -2.66
C MET A 99 -1.63 -11.22 -3.56
N VAL A 100 -1.93 -11.94 -4.64
CA VAL A 100 -3.16 -11.71 -5.42
C VAL A 100 -4.37 -12.00 -4.54
N THR A 101 -4.91 -10.95 -3.94
CA THR A 101 -6.25 -11.02 -3.37
C THR A 101 -7.25 -11.22 -4.51
N THR A 102 -8.26 -12.06 -4.29
CA THR A 102 -9.34 -12.39 -5.23
C THR A 102 -10.07 -11.15 -5.78
N GLY A 103 -9.85 -9.95 -5.22
CA GLY A 103 -10.37 -8.67 -5.71
C GLY A 103 -9.89 -8.26 -7.11
N ALA A 104 -8.84 -8.89 -7.66
CA ALA A 104 -8.47 -8.75 -9.08
C ALA A 104 -9.37 -9.58 -10.04
N MET A 105 -10.25 -10.46 -9.52
CA MET A 105 -11.14 -11.29 -10.36
C MET A 105 -12.42 -10.57 -10.80
N THR A 106 -12.89 -9.54 -10.09
CA THR A 106 -14.15 -8.86 -10.44
C THR A 106 -14.03 -7.91 -11.64
N LYS A 107 -12.81 -7.65 -12.13
CA LYS A 107 -12.57 -6.76 -13.29
C LYS A 107 -12.11 -7.50 -14.56
N ARG A 108 -12.44 -8.80 -14.67
CA ARG A 108 -12.20 -9.65 -15.86
C ARG A 108 -13.43 -10.45 -16.32
N ILE A 109 -14.61 -10.10 -15.85
CA ILE A 109 -15.87 -10.54 -16.46
C ILE A 109 -16.52 -9.31 -17.10
N ASP A 110 -15.96 -8.92 -18.23
CA ASP A 110 -16.69 -8.55 -19.46
C ASP A 110 -15.80 -8.94 -20.64
#